data_AF-A0A8J4YU67-F1
#
_entry.id   AF-A0A8J4YU67-F1
#
_cell.length_a   1.000
_cell.length_b   1.000
_cell.length_c   1.000
_cell.angle_alpha   90.00
_cell.angle_beta   90.00
_cell.angle_gamma   90.00
#
_symmetry.space_group_name_H-M   'P 1'
#
loop_
_entity.id
_entity.type
_entity.pdbx_description
1 polymer ?
#
loop_
_entity_poly.entity_id
_entity_poly.type
_entity_poly.pdbx_seq_one_letter_code
_entity_poly.pdbx_strand_id
1 'polypeptide(L)'
;MEGEEQKTPAMDLTPGRDGGVLKEILRDGEGGEGPMQGDRVSVHYIGILAEDGSKFDSSRESGKRFDFTLGRGEVIKAWDLGVASMKKGEIARLTCQSEYAYADVGSPPRVPPDAALIFEIELFEWHGEDLSSKKDGGIIRRILVAGEGYLTPNDGAIVNVHLEGRVNGTVFDDRDVQFPLGEGTEYNIPEGLERSLERFKKGEKSTIKLSAKYAFGSAGNVLIGVPPGAYLDYEVELQSFEKAKESWEMDQEEKIDYAKICKDRGSTFFKQEKYRLAVKQYKKILDFLQYDNGLSDEKKAESRCVLLAGQLNLAMTYIKLHDNPRARDHATKALEMDHDNVKAYFRRGQANLNMGEAEHAEKDFQVCLDLDQNNKAARHQLQMCGLKIKEDKMKEKQLYGGMFDKFARQDKEKEESELRRRKDVMAGTLGSGGRRPRRSGTPVNVNYPN
;
A
#
# COMPACT_ATOMS: atom_id res chain seq x y z
N MET A 1 29.36 32.07 47.62
CA MET A 1 29.50 30.61 47.61
C MET A 1 28.89 30.16 46.30
N GLU A 2 29.71 30.12 45.25
CA GLU A 2 29.32 29.52 43.98
C GLU A 2 29.20 28.02 44.20
N GLY A 3 28.04 27.45 43.91
CA GLY A 3 27.82 26.02 44.03
C GLY A 3 28.63 25.31 42.97
N GLU A 4 29.53 24.42 43.38
CA GLU A 4 30.17 23.46 42.49
C GLU A 4 29.06 22.60 41.86
N GLU A 5 28.81 22.79 40.56
CA GLU A 5 28.04 21.84 39.75
C GLU A 5 28.74 20.48 39.86
N GLN A 6 28.11 19.53 40.55
CA GLN A 6 28.52 18.14 40.54
C GLN A 6 28.42 17.62 39.11
N LYS A 7 29.53 17.65 38.37
CA LYS A 7 29.61 17.04 37.04
C LYS A 7 29.38 15.54 37.18
N THR A 8 28.29 15.06 36.59
CA THR A 8 28.03 13.64 36.44
C THR A 8 29.22 13.01 35.71
N PRO A 9 29.86 11.95 36.25
CA PRO A 9 31.00 11.34 35.60
C PRO A 9 30.61 10.82 34.21
N ALA A 10 31.47 11.07 33.21
CA ALA A 10 31.22 10.65 31.85
C ALA A 10 31.18 9.10 31.77
N MET A 11 30.12 8.57 31.16
CA MET A 11 29.90 7.14 30.99
C MET A 11 30.48 6.69 29.64
N ASP A 12 31.33 5.66 29.68
CA ASP A 12 31.85 5.04 28.45
C ASP A 12 30.79 4.14 27.80
N LEU A 13 30.39 4.44 26.57
CA LEU A 13 29.35 3.72 25.84
C LEU A 13 29.89 2.58 24.97
N THR A 14 31.20 2.42 24.88
CA THR A 14 31.80 1.41 24.00
C THR A 14 31.60 0.01 24.56
N PRO A 15 31.33 -1.00 23.70
CA PRO A 15 31.19 -2.38 24.15
C PRO A 15 32.42 -2.90 24.92
N GLY A 16 33.62 -2.47 24.51
CA GLY A 16 34.89 -2.85 25.12
C GLY A 16 35.32 -1.99 26.30
N ARG A 17 34.59 -0.92 26.64
CA ARG A 17 34.98 0.10 27.63
C ARG A 17 36.38 0.67 27.36
N ASP A 18 36.65 1.00 26.10
CA ASP A 18 37.95 1.48 25.62
C ASP A 18 38.11 3.01 25.67
N GLY A 19 37.12 3.73 26.18
CA GLY A 19 37.10 5.20 26.24
C GLY A 19 36.82 5.88 24.90
N GLY A 20 36.48 5.12 23.85
CA GLY A 20 36.26 5.64 22.51
C GLY A 20 35.04 6.55 22.37
N VAL A 21 34.01 6.35 23.20
CA VAL A 21 32.77 7.14 23.20
C VAL A 21 32.34 7.40 24.63
N LEU A 22 32.57 8.62 25.11
CA LEU A 22 32.18 9.04 26.46
C LEU A 22 30.95 9.93 26.39
N LYS A 23 29.96 9.66 27.24
CA LYS A 23 28.72 10.41 27.34
C LYS A 23 28.60 11.12 28.69
N GLU A 24 28.31 12.41 28.64
CA GLU A 24 27.93 13.23 29.79
C GLU A 24 26.51 13.75 29.57
N ILE A 25 25.61 13.53 30.53
CA ILE A 25 24.24 14.05 30.45
C ILE A 25 24.27 15.51 30.93
N LEU A 26 23.90 16.45 30.05
CA LEU A 26 23.81 17.89 30.35
C LEU A 26 22.41 18.26 30.82
N ARG A 27 21.39 17.60 30.28
CA ARG A 27 20.00 17.70 30.72
C ARG A 27 19.35 16.33 30.62
N ASP A 28 18.76 15.87 31.71
CA ASP A 28 18.02 14.62 31.71
C ASP A 28 16.82 14.66 30.75
N GLY A 29 16.54 13.51 30.15
CA GLY A 29 15.31 13.27 29.40
C GLY A 29 14.22 12.65 30.27
N GLU A 30 13.02 12.59 29.71
CA GLU A 30 11.83 12.03 30.34
C GLU A 30 11.53 10.62 29.82
N GLY A 31 10.79 9.84 30.61
CA GLY A 31 10.34 8.49 30.25
C GLY A 31 11.37 7.38 30.54
N GLY A 32 10.96 6.15 30.22
CA GLY A 32 11.74 4.93 30.47
C GLY A 32 12.36 4.30 29.22
N GLU A 33 11.70 4.42 28.06
CA GLU A 33 12.20 3.85 26.81
C GLU A 33 13.01 4.87 26.01
N GLY A 34 14.10 4.42 25.39
CA GLY A 34 14.86 5.15 24.38
C GLY A 34 14.58 4.66 22.96
N PRO A 35 15.26 5.25 21.96
CA PRO A 35 15.21 4.75 20.59
C PRO A 35 15.92 3.40 20.49
N MET A 36 15.42 2.54 19.61
CA MET A 36 15.95 1.21 19.33
C MET A 36 16.58 1.18 17.93
N GLN A 37 17.39 0.16 17.66
CA GLN A 37 17.95 -0.04 16.33
C GLN A 37 16.84 -0.09 15.27
N GLY A 38 17.03 0.65 14.19
CA GLY A 38 16.07 0.78 13.10
C GLY A 38 15.01 1.88 13.29
N ASP A 39 14.91 2.47 14.48
CA ASP A 39 14.06 3.65 14.67
C ASP A 39 14.60 4.83 13.85
N ARG A 40 13.68 5.63 13.32
CA ARG A 40 14.01 6.93 12.78
C ARG A 40 13.96 7.94 13.91
N VAL A 41 15.12 8.54 14.19
CA VAL A 41 15.32 9.47 15.30
C VAL A 41 15.44 10.90 14.77
N SER A 42 14.97 11.87 15.54
CA SER A 42 15.09 13.30 15.23
C SER A 42 15.85 14.03 16.32
N VAL A 43 16.95 14.68 15.95
CA VAL A 43 17.86 15.35 16.89
C VAL A 43 18.18 16.79 16.47
N HIS A 44 18.56 17.62 17.44
CA HIS A 44 19.48 18.72 17.17
C HIS A 44 20.86 18.35 17.68
N TYR A 45 21.88 18.94 17.06
CA TYR A 45 23.27 18.79 17.46
C TYR A 45 24.11 20.02 17.15
N ILE A 46 25.23 20.11 17.87
CA ILE A 46 26.39 20.96 17.60
C ILE A 46 27.62 20.06 17.62
N GLY A 47 28.47 20.12 16.59
CA GLY A 47 29.73 19.40 16.50
C GLY A 47 30.93 20.35 16.55
N ILE A 48 31.88 20.07 17.45
CA ILE A 48 33.14 20.81 17.59
C ILE A 48 34.35 19.87 17.57
N LEU A 49 35.49 20.36 17.11
CA LEU A 49 36.77 19.65 17.22
C LEU A 49 37.22 19.65 18.69
N ALA A 50 37.66 18.50 19.20
CA ALA A 50 38.09 18.39 20.60
C ALA A 50 39.40 19.13 20.87
N GLU A 51 40.27 19.27 19.86
CA GLU A 51 41.59 19.89 19.98
C GLU A 51 41.52 21.40 20.26
N ASP A 52 40.71 22.13 19.50
CA ASP A 52 40.65 23.60 19.54
C ASP A 52 39.27 24.17 19.88
N GLY A 53 38.24 23.32 20.02
CA GLY A 53 36.87 23.71 20.31
C GLY A 53 36.16 24.39 19.13
N SER A 54 36.76 24.42 17.94
CA SER A 54 36.16 25.05 16.76
C SER A 54 34.95 24.26 16.29
N LYS A 55 33.86 24.99 16.00
CA LYS A 55 32.61 24.40 15.50
C LYS A 55 32.72 24.10 14.02
N PHE A 56 32.55 22.83 13.65
CA PHE A 56 32.60 22.40 12.24
C PHE A 56 31.20 22.14 11.65
N ASP A 57 30.19 21.87 12.49
CA ASP A 57 28.82 21.66 12.02
C ASP A 57 27.76 21.91 13.11
N SER A 58 26.55 22.32 12.71
CA SER A 58 25.42 22.54 13.63
C SER A 58 24.07 22.56 12.91
N SER A 59 23.19 21.65 13.30
CA SER A 59 21.79 21.67 12.85
C SER A 59 21.01 22.89 13.36
N ARG A 60 21.37 23.44 14.52
CA ARG A 60 20.66 24.57 15.14
C ARG A 60 20.79 25.86 14.33
N GLU A 61 21.90 26.04 13.61
CA GLU A 61 22.09 27.21 12.73
C GLU A 61 21.14 27.20 11.54
N SER A 62 20.80 26.01 11.04
CA SER A 62 19.81 25.85 9.96
C SER A 62 18.37 25.91 10.46
N GLY A 63 18.15 25.80 11.78
CA GLY A 63 16.84 25.66 12.42
C GLY A 63 16.10 24.36 12.10
N LYS A 64 16.68 23.45 11.30
CA LYS A 64 16.09 22.17 10.94
C LYS A 64 16.69 21.05 11.79
N ARG A 65 15.83 20.18 12.31
CA ARG A 65 16.27 18.94 12.96
C ARG A 65 16.92 18.01 11.94
N PHE A 66 17.82 17.19 12.43
CA PHE A 66 18.46 16.15 11.65
C PHE A 66 17.82 14.80 11.97
N ASP A 67 17.30 14.15 10.94
CA ASP A 67 16.64 12.86 11.06
C ASP A 67 17.53 11.77 10.44
N PHE A 68 17.73 10.68 11.16
CA PHE A 68 18.48 9.51 10.68
C PHE A 68 17.92 8.21 11.22
N THR A 69 18.31 7.08 10.63
CA THR A 69 17.95 5.73 11.10
C THR A 69 19.03 5.21 12.04
N LEU A 70 18.66 4.94 13.29
CA LEU A 70 19.59 4.51 14.33
C LEU A 70 20.15 3.10 14.07
N GLY A 71 21.46 2.94 14.17
CA GLY A 71 22.15 1.65 14.07
C GLY A 71 22.23 1.08 12.65
N ARG A 72 22.13 1.94 11.63
CA ARG A 72 22.31 1.59 10.20
C ARG A 72 23.60 2.16 9.60
N GLY A 73 24.44 2.84 10.38
CA GLY A 73 25.65 3.48 9.88
C GLY A 73 25.37 4.68 8.96
N GLU A 74 24.19 5.30 9.07
CA GLU A 74 23.91 6.59 8.42
C GLU A 74 24.68 7.75 9.07
N VAL A 75 25.16 7.53 10.30
CA VAL A 75 25.95 8.45 11.12
C VAL A 75 27.21 7.74 11.63
N ILE A 76 28.13 8.50 12.23
CA ILE A 76 29.34 7.92 12.84
C ILE A 76 29.00 6.92 13.96
N LYS A 77 29.87 5.93 14.18
CA LYS A 77 29.65 4.86 15.18
C LYS A 77 29.33 5.43 16.58
N ALA A 78 29.99 6.52 16.95
CA ALA A 78 29.77 7.19 18.23
C ALA A 78 28.33 7.70 18.40
N TRP A 79 27.69 8.18 17.32
CA TRP A 79 26.30 8.61 17.37
C TRP A 79 25.34 7.43 17.49
N ASP A 80 25.61 6.34 16.77
CA ASP A 80 24.79 5.13 16.88
C ASP A 80 24.78 4.59 18.33
N LEU A 81 25.92 4.62 19.02
CA LEU A 81 26.01 4.26 20.45
C LEU A 81 25.40 5.33 21.36
N GLY A 82 25.73 6.60 21.10
CA GLY A 82 25.32 7.75 21.87
C GLY A 82 23.81 7.90 21.94
N VAL A 83 23.16 8.03 20.78
CA VAL A 83 21.73 8.31 20.67
C VAL A 83 20.89 7.11 21.14
N ALA A 84 21.36 5.87 20.94
CA ALA A 84 20.72 4.67 21.49
C ALA A 84 20.62 4.68 23.03
N SER A 85 21.51 5.40 23.70
CA SER A 85 21.51 5.52 25.17
C SER A 85 20.67 6.69 25.70
N MET A 86 20.11 7.54 24.82
CA MET A 86 19.41 8.77 25.21
C MET A 86 17.92 8.55 25.47
N LYS A 87 17.33 9.41 26.29
CA LYS A 87 15.90 9.52 26.53
C LYS A 87 15.27 10.70 25.78
N LYS A 88 13.94 10.73 25.72
CA LYS A 88 13.21 11.82 25.08
C LYS A 88 13.50 13.15 25.78
N GLY A 89 13.91 14.17 25.03
CA GLY A 89 14.25 15.51 25.54
C GLY A 89 15.63 15.64 26.17
N GLU A 90 16.39 14.53 26.27
CA GLU A 90 17.73 14.54 26.85
C GLU A 90 18.69 15.39 26.00
N ILE A 91 19.57 16.15 26.68
CA ILE A 91 20.74 16.78 26.07
C ILE A 91 21.99 16.09 26.61
N ALA A 92 22.80 15.53 25.74
CA ALA A 92 24.03 14.84 26.10
C ALA A 92 25.22 15.37 25.31
N ARG A 93 26.38 15.42 25.98
CA ARG A 93 27.67 15.62 25.35
C ARG A 93 28.31 14.26 25.06
N LEU A 94 28.69 14.02 23.82
CA LEU A 94 29.46 12.86 23.38
C LEU A 94 30.88 13.28 23.02
N THR A 95 31.88 12.76 23.73
CA THR A 95 33.28 12.83 23.32
C THR A 95 33.63 11.57 22.55
N CYS A 96 34.03 11.74 21.29
CA CYS A 96 34.16 10.67 20.30
C CYS A 96 35.62 10.62 19.81
N GLN A 97 36.32 9.53 20.08
CA GLN A 97 37.64 9.29 19.50
C GLN A 97 37.54 9.03 17.99
N SER A 98 38.63 9.23 17.26
CA SER A 98 38.63 9.21 15.80
C SER A 98 38.14 7.87 15.24
N GLU A 99 38.47 6.73 15.87
CA GLU A 99 38.08 5.38 15.45
C GLU A 99 36.56 5.12 15.47
N TYR A 100 35.84 5.90 16.28
CA TYR A 100 34.39 5.91 16.39
C TYR A 100 33.74 7.10 15.64
N ALA A 101 34.56 7.95 15.01
CA ALA A 101 34.19 9.09 14.18
C ALA A 101 34.65 8.89 12.72
N TYR A 102 35.63 9.65 12.24
CA TYR A 102 36.10 9.66 10.84
C TYR A 102 37.50 9.04 10.65
N ALA A 103 38.08 8.46 11.70
CA ALA A 103 39.38 7.78 11.71
C ALA A 103 40.50 8.59 11.05
N ASP A 104 41.45 7.91 10.41
CA ASP A 104 42.62 8.46 9.72
C ASP A 104 42.27 9.19 8.41
N VAL A 105 41.04 9.07 7.93
CA VAL A 105 40.58 9.73 6.70
C VAL A 105 40.07 11.15 6.97
N GLY A 106 39.41 11.36 8.11
CA GLY A 106 38.70 12.61 8.40
C GLY A 106 37.48 12.83 7.49
N SER A 107 36.99 14.07 7.45
CA SER A 107 35.96 14.53 6.50
C SER A 107 36.33 15.92 5.96
N PRO A 108 37.28 15.99 5.00
CA PRO A 108 37.78 17.25 4.48
C PRO A 108 36.67 18.12 3.83
N PRO A 109 36.78 19.46 3.92
CA PRO A 109 37.81 20.23 4.61
C PRO A 109 37.51 20.47 6.10
N ARG A 110 36.40 19.95 6.63
CA ARG A 110 35.86 20.35 7.94
C ARG A 110 36.41 19.57 9.11
N VAL A 111 36.67 18.28 8.92
CA VAL A 111 37.20 17.38 9.95
C VAL A 111 38.55 16.84 9.49
N PRO A 112 39.64 17.12 10.21
CA PRO A 112 40.96 16.55 9.91
C PRO A 112 41.02 15.02 10.12
N PRO A 113 42.02 14.34 9.54
CA PRO A 113 42.45 13.01 9.95
C PRO A 113 42.66 12.90 11.47
N ASP A 114 42.33 11.74 12.04
CA ASP A 114 42.55 11.37 13.45
C ASP A 114 41.93 12.33 14.47
N ALA A 115 40.96 13.15 14.04
CA ALA A 115 40.33 14.14 14.90
C ALA A 115 39.35 13.48 15.90
N ALA A 116 39.57 13.75 17.19
CA ALA A 116 38.55 13.55 18.20
C ALA A 116 37.50 14.66 18.13
N LEU A 117 36.22 14.28 18.28
CA LEU A 117 35.08 15.18 18.13
C LEU A 117 34.29 15.27 19.43
N ILE A 118 33.69 16.43 19.69
CA ILE A 118 32.71 16.60 20.75
C ILE A 118 31.39 17.00 20.11
N PHE A 119 30.33 16.28 20.44
CA PHE A 119 28.97 16.61 20.04
C PHE A 119 28.12 16.94 21.25
N GLU A 120 27.33 18.00 21.17
CA GLU A 120 26.17 18.20 22.04
C GLU A 120 24.93 17.81 21.24
N ILE A 121 24.16 16.83 21.71
CA ILE A 121 23.00 16.27 21.01
C ILE A 121 21.75 16.41 21.89
N GLU A 122 20.66 16.90 21.31
CA GLU A 122 19.32 16.94 21.90
C GLU A 122 18.40 15.98 21.16
N LEU A 123 17.87 14.96 21.85
CA LEU A 123 16.96 13.97 21.27
C LEU A 123 15.50 14.42 21.42
N PHE A 124 14.78 14.60 20.32
CA PHE A 124 13.38 15.07 20.36
C PHE A 124 12.36 13.95 20.33
N GLU A 125 12.47 13.07 19.35
CA GLU A 125 11.52 12.00 19.13
C GLU A 125 12.13 10.89 18.29
N TRP A 126 11.47 9.74 18.31
CA TRP A 126 11.76 8.63 17.44
C TRP A 126 10.48 7.89 17.12
N HIS A 127 10.50 7.19 16.00
CA HIS A 127 9.41 6.32 15.60
C HIS A 127 9.97 5.06 14.95
N GLY A 128 9.25 3.95 15.12
CA GLY A 128 9.59 2.70 14.46
C GLY A 128 9.55 2.84 12.93
N GLU A 129 10.09 1.83 12.26
CA GLU A 129 10.09 1.75 10.81
C GLU A 129 8.69 1.49 10.29
N ASP A 130 8.16 2.39 9.46
CA ASP A 130 6.88 2.20 8.81
C ASP A 130 7.02 1.28 7.59
N LEU A 131 6.52 0.05 7.69
CA LEU A 131 6.54 -0.97 6.65
C LEU A 131 5.32 -0.91 5.71
N SER A 132 4.39 0.01 5.94
CA SER A 132 3.27 0.20 5.02
C SER A 132 3.75 0.72 3.67
N SER A 133 3.13 0.25 2.58
CA SER A 133 3.53 0.64 1.23
C SER A 133 3.31 2.13 0.93
N LYS A 134 2.40 2.79 1.67
CA LYS A 134 2.08 4.21 1.53
C LYS A 134 2.72 5.09 2.60
N LYS A 135 3.53 4.52 3.50
CA LYS A 135 4.04 5.22 4.69
C LYS A 135 2.91 5.90 5.47
N ASP A 136 1.81 5.16 5.68
CA ASP A 136 0.58 5.61 6.31
C ASP A 136 0.51 5.33 7.83
N GLY A 137 1.63 4.89 8.43
CA GLY A 137 1.75 4.57 9.84
C GLY A 137 1.05 3.27 10.26
N GLY A 138 0.53 2.50 9.30
CA GLY A 138 -0.32 1.35 9.60
C GLY A 138 0.40 0.05 9.95
N ILE A 139 1.70 -0.04 9.68
CA ILE A 139 2.56 -1.17 10.04
C ILE A 139 3.86 -0.60 10.59
N ILE A 140 4.03 -0.54 11.91
CA ILE A 140 5.22 0.01 12.55
C ILE A 140 6.03 -1.12 13.17
N ARG A 141 7.29 -1.27 12.74
CA ARG A 141 8.24 -2.24 13.30
C ARG A 141 9.23 -1.56 14.24
N ARG A 142 9.55 -2.18 15.38
CA ARG A 142 10.76 -1.90 16.18
C ARG A 142 11.53 -3.19 16.45
N ILE A 143 12.82 -3.20 16.16
CA ILE A 143 13.67 -4.38 16.29
C ILE A 143 14.14 -4.50 17.74
N LEU A 144 13.84 -5.64 18.37
CA LEU A 144 14.27 -5.98 19.73
C LEU A 144 15.60 -6.75 19.71
N VAL A 145 15.70 -7.73 18.81
CA VAL A 145 16.91 -8.53 18.57
C VAL A 145 17.19 -8.53 17.08
N ALA A 146 18.39 -8.11 16.69
CA ALA A 146 18.81 -8.11 15.31
C ALA A 146 18.94 -9.54 14.77
N GLY A 147 18.37 -9.79 13.60
CA GLY A 147 18.59 -11.07 12.91
C GLY A 147 19.92 -11.14 12.17
N GLU A 148 20.31 -12.35 11.81
CA GLU A 148 21.56 -12.67 11.13
C GLU A 148 21.38 -12.81 9.60
N GLY A 149 22.49 -12.65 8.88
CA GLY A 149 22.53 -12.80 7.42
C GLY A 149 21.93 -11.62 6.64
N TYR A 150 21.77 -11.85 5.33
CA TYR A 150 21.34 -10.84 4.36
C TYR A 150 20.01 -11.19 3.67
N LEU A 151 19.57 -12.44 3.78
CA LEU A 151 18.35 -12.91 3.13
C LEU A 151 17.13 -12.58 4.00
N THR A 152 16.03 -12.31 3.33
CA THR A 152 14.70 -12.19 3.93
C THR A 152 13.71 -13.12 3.19
N PRO A 153 12.61 -13.52 3.84
CA PRO A 153 11.54 -14.27 3.18
C PRO A 153 10.93 -13.52 1.99
N ASN A 154 10.52 -14.24 0.94
CA ASN A 154 9.73 -13.74 -0.19
C ASN A 154 8.31 -14.33 -0.18
N ASP A 155 7.41 -13.83 -1.03
CA ASP A 155 6.06 -14.41 -1.17
C ASP A 155 6.14 -15.91 -1.53
N GLY A 156 5.39 -16.73 -0.80
CA GLY A 156 5.44 -18.19 -0.90
C GLY A 156 6.53 -18.87 -0.07
N ALA A 157 7.47 -18.13 0.54
CA ALA A 157 8.44 -18.71 1.46
C ALA A 157 7.75 -19.43 2.62
N ILE A 158 8.29 -20.57 3.04
CA ILE A 158 7.85 -21.25 4.25
C ILE A 158 8.58 -20.59 5.42
N VAL A 159 7.85 -19.91 6.29
CA VAL A 159 8.39 -19.27 7.49
C VAL A 159 8.00 -20.09 8.72
N ASN A 160 8.92 -20.16 9.69
CA ASN A 160 8.65 -20.65 11.03
C ASN A 160 8.87 -19.49 12.01
N VAL A 161 7.82 -19.12 12.73
CA VAL A 161 7.82 -17.95 13.61
C VAL A 161 7.23 -18.32 14.97
N HIS A 162 7.78 -17.73 16.02
CA HIS A 162 7.05 -17.55 17.27
C HIS A 162 6.33 -16.21 17.21
N LEU A 163 5.04 -16.17 17.53
CA LEU A 163 4.29 -14.92 17.58
C LEU A 163 3.48 -14.83 18.86
N GLU A 164 3.44 -13.62 19.41
CA GLU A 164 2.56 -13.25 20.52
C GLU A 164 1.77 -12.00 20.10
N GLY A 165 0.46 -12.14 19.91
CA GLY A 165 -0.47 -11.08 19.53
C GLY A 165 -1.23 -10.55 20.73
N ARG A 166 -1.26 -9.23 20.89
CA ARG A 166 -1.97 -8.51 21.95
C ARG A 166 -2.97 -7.51 21.38
N VAL A 167 -4.12 -7.39 22.05
CA VAL A 167 -5.10 -6.33 21.83
C VAL A 167 -5.35 -5.63 23.15
N ASN A 168 -5.11 -4.31 23.19
CA ASN A 168 -5.18 -3.51 24.42
C ASN A 168 -4.39 -4.14 25.59
N GLY A 169 -3.19 -4.68 25.29
CA GLY A 169 -2.31 -5.35 26.26
C GLY A 169 -2.68 -6.81 26.61
N THR A 170 -3.87 -7.28 26.23
CA THR A 170 -4.31 -8.67 26.48
C THR A 170 -3.84 -9.58 25.36
N VAL A 171 -3.15 -10.67 25.71
CA VAL A 171 -2.71 -11.70 24.75
C VAL A 171 -3.92 -12.45 24.21
N PHE A 172 -3.99 -12.60 22.89
CA PHE A 172 -5.02 -13.37 22.19
C PHE A 172 -4.45 -14.47 21.28
N ASP A 173 -3.17 -14.39 20.93
CA ASP A 173 -2.44 -15.42 20.18
C ASP A 173 -1.03 -15.52 20.77
N ASP A 174 -0.54 -16.72 21.04
CA ASP A 174 0.80 -17.02 21.55
C ASP A 174 1.16 -18.44 21.15
N ARG A 175 1.98 -18.58 20.11
CA ARG A 175 2.36 -19.90 19.57
C ARG A 175 3.51 -19.80 18.57
N ASP A 176 4.15 -20.95 18.39
CA ASP A 176 4.92 -21.24 17.18
C ASP A 176 3.98 -21.63 16.03
N VAL A 177 4.25 -21.11 14.84
CA VAL A 177 3.49 -21.42 13.63
C VAL A 177 4.41 -21.45 12.41
N GLN A 178 4.27 -22.53 11.63
CA GLN A 178 4.87 -22.64 10.31
C GLN A 178 3.79 -22.42 9.24
N PHE A 179 4.05 -21.51 8.30
CA PHE A 179 3.09 -21.23 7.23
C PHE A 179 3.78 -20.66 5.97
N PRO A 180 3.15 -20.80 4.78
CA PRO A 180 3.62 -20.12 3.58
C PRO A 180 3.22 -18.64 3.61
N LEU A 181 4.19 -17.74 3.41
CA LEU A 181 3.92 -16.32 3.23
C LEU A 181 3.00 -16.09 2.03
N GLY A 182 2.02 -15.19 2.21
CA GLY A 182 0.95 -14.94 1.26
C GLY A 182 -0.33 -15.75 1.57
N GLU A 183 -0.27 -16.71 2.48
CA GLU A 183 -1.41 -17.55 2.91
C GLU A 183 -1.70 -17.43 4.42
N GLY A 184 -1.14 -16.43 5.10
CA GLY A 184 -1.24 -16.25 6.55
C GLY A 184 -2.67 -16.19 7.09
N THR A 185 -3.65 -15.73 6.29
CA THR A 185 -5.06 -15.73 6.70
C THR A 185 -5.59 -17.12 7.06
N GLU A 186 -5.05 -18.20 6.48
CA GLU A 186 -5.41 -19.58 6.84
C GLU A 186 -4.96 -19.98 8.24
N TYR A 187 -3.98 -19.25 8.77
CA TYR A 187 -3.36 -19.46 10.06
C TYR A 187 -3.75 -18.38 11.06
N ASN A 188 -4.80 -17.60 10.79
CA ASN A 188 -5.21 -16.42 11.57
C ASN A 188 -4.11 -15.33 11.67
N ILE A 189 -3.28 -15.21 10.65
CA ILE A 189 -2.22 -14.20 10.59
C ILE A 189 -2.71 -13.03 9.71
N PRO A 190 -2.69 -11.78 10.22
CA PRO A 190 -3.14 -10.62 9.46
C PRO A 190 -2.11 -10.21 8.39
N GLU A 191 -2.59 -9.59 7.30
CA GLU A 191 -1.75 -9.19 6.15
C GLU A 191 -0.58 -8.27 6.56
N GLY A 192 -0.80 -7.38 7.54
CA GLY A 192 0.25 -6.51 8.05
C GLY A 192 1.42 -7.26 8.66
N LEU A 193 1.15 -8.40 9.30
CA LEU A 193 2.21 -9.22 9.88
C LEU A 193 2.97 -9.99 8.80
N GLU A 194 2.28 -10.54 7.79
CA GLU A 194 2.95 -11.16 6.63
C GLU A 194 3.89 -10.18 5.92
N ARG A 195 3.42 -8.96 5.65
CA ARG A 195 4.23 -7.88 5.05
C ARG A 195 5.44 -7.51 5.91
N SER A 196 5.30 -7.62 7.23
CA SER A 196 6.41 -7.36 8.14
C SER A 196 7.48 -8.43 8.02
N LEU A 197 7.07 -9.71 7.95
CA LEU A 197 7.99 -10.85 7.86
C LEU A 197 8.84 -10.86 6.59
N GLU A 198 8.37 -10.29 5.47
CA GLU A 198 9.20 -10.09 4.25
C GLU A 198 10.43 -9.19 4.49
N ARG A 199 10.45 -8.45 5.61
CA ARG A 199 11.54 -7.55 6.01
C ARG A 199 12.38 -8.10 7.16
N PHE A 200 12.02 -9.27 7.70
CA PHE A 200 12.73 -9.89 8.82
C PHE A 200 13.94 -10.65 8.32
N LYS A 201 14.98 -10.66 9.15
CA LYS A 201 16.11 -11.58 9.01
C LYS A 201 15.92 -12.80 9.92
N LYS A 202 16.63 -13.89 9.61
CA LYS A 202 16.62 -15.10 10.46
C LYS A 202 17.09 -14.73 11.88
N GLY A 203 16.39 -15.20 12.90
CA GLY A 203 16.65 -14.87 14.31
C GLY A 203 16.23 -13.46 14.72
N GLU A 204 15.66 -12.65 13.83
CA GLU A 204 15.16 -11.32 14.20
C GLU A 204 13.95 -11.46 15.13
N LYS A 205 13.98 -10.70 16.23
CA LYS A 205 12.84 -10.51 17.11
C LYS A 205 12.42 -9.04 17.08
N SER A 206 11.15 -8.79 16.77
CA SER A 206 10.63 -7.44 16.54
C SER A 206 9.23 -7.27 17.10
N THR A 207 8.91 -6.06 17.55
CA THR A 207 7.53 -5.66 17.81
C THR A 207 6.91 -5.05 16.56
N ILE A 208 5.68 -5.44 16.25
CA ILE A 208 4.90 -4.97 15.11
C ILE A 208 3.59 -4.38 15.60
N LYS A 209 3.39 -3.08 15.38
CA LYS A 209 2.10 -2.41 15.61
C LYS A 209 1.32 -2.34 14.31
N LEU A 210 0.12 -2.88 14.33
CA LEU A 210 -0.79 -2.92 13.19
C LEU A 210 -2.00 -2.04 13.46
N SER A 211 -2.27 -1.11 12.54
CA SER A 211 -3.57 -0.45 12.50
C SER A 211 -4.66 -1.41 12.04
N ALA A 212 -5.92 -1.09 12.34
CA ALA A 212 -7.07 -1.88 11.93
C ALA A 212 -7.03 -2.32 10.46
N LYS A 213 -6.58 -1.43 9.57
CA LYS A 213 -6.47 -1.68 8.12
C LYS A 213 -5.55 -2.85 7.77
N TYR A 214 -4.46 -3.04 8.52
CA TYR A 214 -3.48 -4.08 8.28
C TYR A 214 -3.60 -5.26 9.27
N ALA A 215 -4.50 -5.14 10.25
CA ALA A 215 -4.91 -6.20 11.18
C ALA A 215 -6.12 -6.99 10.60
N PHE A 216 -7.16 -7.22 11.39
CA PHE A 216 -8.40 -7.90 10.98
C PHE A 216 -9.51 -6.96 10.47
N GLY A 217 -9.19 -5.69 10.20
CA GLY A 217 -10.10 -4.73 9.60
C GLY A 217 -11.30 -4.37 10.47
N SER A 218 -12.33 -3.81 9.83
CA SER A 218 -13.60 -3.46 10.48
C SER A 218 -14.45 -4.65 10.89
N ALA A 219 -14.10 -5.87 10.48
CA ALA A 219 -14.79 -7.08 10.91
C ALA A 219 -14.25 -7.61 12.25
N GLY A 220 -12.96 -7.39 12.53
CA GLY A 220 -12.29 -8.04 13.66
C GLY A 220 -12.17 -9.55 13.44
N ASN A 221 -11.88 -10.27 14.52
CA ASN A 221 -11.92 -11.74 14.55
C ASN A 221 -12.41 -12.21 15.93
N VAL A 222 -13.72 -12.37 16.05
CA VAL A 222 -14.40 -12.73 17.30
C VAL A 222 -13.95 -14.11 17.82
N LEU A 223 -13.56 -15.03 16.93
CA LEU A 223 -13.13 -16.38 17.31
C LEU A 223 -11.86 -16.38 18.18
N ILE A 224 -11.01 -15.37 18.00
CA ILE A 224 -9.77 -15.18 18.76
C ILE A 224 -9.85 -13.92 19.64
N GLY A 225 -11.05 -13.41 19.92
CA GLY A 225 -11.23 -12.28 20.84
C GLY A 225 -10.77 -10.92 20.32
N VAL A 226 -10.56 -10.76 19.00
CA VAL A 226 -10.17 -9.47 18.40
C VAL A 226 -11.42 -8.69 17.96
N PRO A 227 -11.67 -7.48 18.50
CA PRO A 227 -12.84 -6.70 18.13
C PRO A 227 -12.71 -6.02 16.74
N PRO A 228 -13.85 -5.63 16.13
CA PRO A 228 -13.89 -4.75 14.97
C PRO A 228 -13.02 -3.50 15.10
N GLY A 229 -12.18 -3.24 14.09
CA GLY A 229 -11.38 -2.00 14.05
C GLY A 229 -10.22 -1.95 15.06
N ALA A 230 -9.85 -3.08 15.66
CA ALA A 230 -8.78 -3.13 16.64
C ALA A 230 -7.40 -2.80 16.05
N TYR A 231 -6.61 -2.07 16.84
CA TYR A 231 -5.16 -2.02 16.68
C TYR A 231 -4.55 -3.22 17.40
N LEU A 232 -3.53 -3.82 16.82
CA LEU A 232 -2.86 -4.98 17.38
C LEU A 232 -1.37 -4.68 17.59
N ASP A 233 -0.85 -5.17 18.69
CA ASP A 233 0.59 -5.23 18.96
C ASP A 233 1.01 -6.70 18.85
N TYR A 234 2.03 -6.98 18.06
CA TYR A 234 2.64 -8.31 18.01
C TYR A 234 4.09 -8.23 18.47
N GLU A 235 4.56 -9.25 19.17
CA GLU A 235 5.97 -9.57 19.31
C GLU A 235 6.24 -10.84 18.49
N VAL A 236 7.19 -10.78 17.55
CA VAL A 236 7.42 -11.87 16.60
C VAL A 236 8.91 -12.17 16.49
N GLU A 237 9.24 -13.45 16.52
CA GLU A 237 10.57 -13.98 16.27
C GLU A 237 10.56 -14.83 14.99
N LEU A 238 11.34 -14.45 13.98
CA LEU A 238 11.53 -15.27 12.78
C LEU A 238 12.62 -16.31 13.05
N GLN A 239 12.22 -17.49 13.52
CA GLN A 239 13.14 -18.57 13.87
C GLN A 239 13.90 -19.09 12.64
N SER A 240 13.18 -19.36 11.54
CA SER A 240 13.77 -19.84 10.29
C SER A 240 12.84 -19.59 9.10
N PHE A 241 13.39 -19.63 7.89
CA PHE A 241 12.59 -19.64 6.67
C PHE A 241 13.29 -20.35 5.52
N GLU A 242 12.50 -20.84 4.58
CA GLU A 242 12.93 -21.33 3.28
C GLU A 242 12.27 -20.46 2.19
N LYS A 243 13.09 -19.80 1.36
CA LYS A 243 12.58 -18.94 0.29
C LYS A 243 11.85 -19.76 -0.76
N ALA A 244 10.78 -19.20 -1.32
CA ALA A 244 10.26 -19.71 -2.57
C ALA A 244 11.29 -19.45 -3.69
N LYS A 245 11.46 -20.43 -4.59
CA LYS A 245 12.27 -20.24 -5.78
C LYS A 245 11.65 -19.15 -6.66
N GLU A 246 12.50 -18.26 -7.14
CA GLU A 246 12.12 -17.27 -8.13
C GLU A 246 12.08 -17.90 -9.52
N SER A 247 11.34 -17.30 -10.45
CA SER A 247 11.13 -17.87 -11.80
C SER A 247 12.45 -18.14 -12.55
N TRP A 248 13.50 -17.34 -12.33
CA TRP A 248 14.81 -17.54 -12.95
C TRP A 248 15.65 -18.65 -12.30
N GLU A 249 15.29 -19.11 -11.10
CA GLU A 249 15.97 -20.20 -10.39
C GLU A 249 15.40 -21.58 -10.75
N MET A 250 14.32 -21.61 -11.53
CA MET A 250 13.61 -22.83 -11.90
C MET A 250 13.85 -23.16 -13.37
N ASP A 251 14.10 -24.44 -13.64
CA ASP A 251 14.06 -24.94 -15.01
C ASP A 251 12.61 -25.05 -15.53
N GLN A 252 12.46 -25.39 -16.81
CA GLN A 252 11.15 -25.44 -17.46
C GLN A 252 10.20 -26.49 -16.86
N GLU A 253 10.73 -27.63 -16.45
CA GLU A 253 9.95 -28.71 -15.87
C GLU A 253 9.49 -28.32 -14.46
N GLU A 254 10.39 -27.77 -13.66
CA GLU A 254 10.09 -27.23 -12.34
C GLU A 254 9.00 -26.14 -12.41
N LYS A 255 9.07 -25.22 -13.39
CA LYS A 255 8.04 -24.17 -13.56
C LYS A 255 6.67 -24.74 -13.87
N ILE A 256 6.60 -25.70 -14.79
CA ILE A 256 5.33 -26.34 -15.18
C ILE A 256 4.73 -27.09 -13.99
N ASP A 257 5.55 -27.84 -13.25
CA ASP A 257 5.08 -28.60 -12.08
C ASP A 257 4.66 -27.68 -10.94
N TYR A 258 5.41 -26.60 -10.69
CA TYR A 258 5.01 -25.57 -9.73
C TYR A 258 3.69 -24.90 -10.12
N ALA A 259 3.49 -24.58 -11.40
CA ALA A 259 2.24 -24.03 -11.90
C ALA A 259 1.06 -25.01 -11.73
N LYS A 260 1.28 -26.33 -11.91
CA LYS A 260 0.25 -27.35 -11.62
C LYS A 260 -0.10 -27.38 -10.14
N ILE A 261 0.89 -27.34 -9.24
CA ILE A 261 0.67 -27.27 -7.79
C ILE A 261 -0.15 -26.02 -7.43
N CYS A 262 0.21 -24.85 -7.97
CA CYS A 262 -0.53 -23.61 -7.76
C CYS A 262 -1.98 -23.71 -8.27
N LYS A 263 -2.21 -24.34 -9.44
CA LYS A 263 -3.54 -24.58 -9.97
C LYS A 263 -4.40 -25.45 -9.03
N ASP A 264 -3.82 -26.49 -8.45
CA ASP A 264 -4.54 -27.42 -7.58
C ASP A 264 -4.83 -26.78 -6.19
N ARG A 265 -3.86 -26.04 -5.63
CA ARG A 265 -4.07 -25.20 -4.42
C ARG A 265 -5.15 -24.16 -4.66
N GLY A 266 -5.08 -23.43 -5.77
CA GLY A 266 -6.09 -22.43 -6.15
C GLY A 266 -7.49 -23.06 -6.29
N SER A 267 -7.58 -24.27 -6.84
CA SER A 267 -8.83 -25.01 -6.98
C SER A 267 -9.40 -25.42 -5.61
N THR A 268 -8.53 -25.78 -4.68
CA THR A 268 -8.91 -26.07 -3.29
C THR A 268 -9.46 -24.83 -2.60
N PHE A 269 -8.77 -23.70 -2.67
CA PHE A 269 -9.26 -22.43 -2.12
C PHE A 269 -10.56 -21.97 -2.76
N PHE A 270 -10.71 -22.14 -4.08
CA PHE A 270 -11.95 -21.79 -4.78
C PHE A 270 -13.14 -22.60 -4.24
N LYS A 271 -12.97 -23.92 -4.02
CA LYS A 271 -14.02 -24.79 -3.44
C LYS A 271 -14.39 -24.41 -2.02
N GLN A 272 -13.45 -23.86 -1.26
CA GLN A 272 -13.66 -23.32 0.08
C GLN A 272 -14.19 -21.88 0.08
N GLU A 273 -14.55 -21.33 -1.09
CA GLU A 273 -14.99 -19.94 -1.27
C GLU A 273 -13.96 -18.87 -0.86
N LYS A 274 -12.69 -19.27 -0.71
CA LYS A 274 -11.55 -18.40 -0.40
C LYS A 274 -11.00 -17.77 -1.68
N TYR A 275 -11.86 -17.03 -2.37
CA TYR A 275 -11.58 -16.53 -3.72
C TYR A 275 -10.33 -15.65 -3.81
N ARG A 276 -10.02 -14.85 -2.77
CA ARG A 276 -8.81 -14.03 -2.75
C ARG A 276 -7.52 -14.87 -2.75
N LEU A 277 -7.48 -15.95 -1.96
CA LEU A 277 -6.36 -16.88 -1.95
C LEU A 277 -6.28 -17.66 -3.27
N ALA A 278 -7.43 -18.06 -3.81
CA ALA A 278 -7.47 -18.70 -5.13
C ALA A 278 -6.87 -17.79 -6.22
N VAL A 279 -7.19 -16.49 -6.22
CA VAL A 279 -6.55 -15.52 -7.14
C VAL A 279 -5.03 -15.48 -6.95
N LYS A 280 -4.52 -15.44 -5.70
CA LYS A 280 -3.06 -15.44 -5.44
C LYS A 280 -2.41 -16.66 -6.09
N GLN A 281 -2.97 -17.86 -5.88
CA GLN A 281 -2.42 -19.09 -6.44
C GLN A 281 -2.49 -19.13 -7.98
N TYR A 282 -3.63 -18.75 -8.57
CA TYR A 282 -3.72 -18.77 -10.03
C TYR A 282 -2.86 -17.70 -10.70
N LYS A 283 -2.56 -16.57 -10.05
CA LYS A 283 -1.61 -15.58 -10.59
C LYS A 283 -0.19 -16.14 -10.70
N LYS A 284 0.25 -16.96 -9.73
CA LYS A 284 1.56 -17.63 -9.81
C LYS A 284 1.71 -18.49 -11.07
N ILE A 285 0.61 -19.04 -11.62
CA ILE A 285 0.66 -19.75 -12.91
C ILE A 285 1.13 -18.81 -14.03
N LEU A 286 0.58 -17.59 -14.07
CA LEU A 286 0.88 -16.60 -15.11
C LEU A 286 2.31 -16.09 -14.96
N ASP A 287 2.72 -15.77 -13.74
CA ASP A 287 4.06 -15.24 -13.45
C ASP A 287 5.18 -16.20 -13.89
N PHE A 288 4.93 -17.52 -13.82
CA PHE A 288 5.92 -18.54 -14.17
C PHE A 288 5.85 -18.99 -15.63
N LEU A 289 4.68 -18.97 -16.28
CA LEU A 289 4.51 -19.55 -17.62
C LEU A 289 4.28 -18.53 -18.75
N GLN A 290 3.82 -17.31 -18.47
CA GLN A 290 3.37 -16.39 -19.53
C GLN A 290 4.49 -15.92 -20.48
N TYR A 291 5.71 -15.77 -19.97
CA TYR A 291 6.83 -15.20 -20.70
C TYR A 291 7.97 -16.20 -20.96
N ASP A 292 7.72 -17.50 -20.80
CA ASP A 292 8.75 -18.52 -21.03
C ASP A 292 8.93 -18.81 -22.52
N ASN A 293 10.01 -18.27 -23.09
CA ASN A 293 10.36 -18.43 -24.50
C ASN A 293 11.27 -19.64 -24.76
N GLY A 294 11.69 -20.38 -23.74
CA GLY A 294 12.71 -21.43 -23.85
C GLY A 294 12.18 -22.84 -24.15
N LEU A 295 10.86 -23.04 -24.12
CA LEU A 295 10.23 -24.36 -24.07
C LEU A 295 10.42 -25.20 -25.35
N SER A 296 10.62 -26.52 -25.20
CA SER A 296 10.46 -27.47 -26.32
C SER A 296 9.01 -27.49 -26.82
N ASP A 297 8.76 -27.97 -28.04
CA ASP A 297 7.40 -27.94 -28.60
C ASP A 297 6.40 -28.81 -27.80
N GLU A 298 6.83 -29.95 -27.23
CA GLU A 298 5.98 -30.74 -26.32
C GLU A 298 5.67 -29.99 -25.02
N LYS A 299 6.69 -29.39 -24.39
CA LYS A 299 6.54 -28.64 -23.14
C LYS A 299 5.78 -27.34 -23.33
N LYS A 300 5.83 -26.72 -24.53
CA LYS A 300 4.98 -25.58 -24.91
C LYS A 300 3.50 -25.94 -24.87
N ALA A 301 3.11 -27.10 -25.40
CA ALA A 301 1.73 -27.54 -25.39
C ALA A 301 1.22 -27.76 -23.96
N GLU A 302 2.02 -28.43 -23.12
CA GLU A 302 1.72 -28.65 -21.71
C GLU A 302 1.59 -27.33 -20.94
N SER A 303 2.58 -26.45 -21.06
CA SER A 303 2.58 -25.10 -20.46
C SER A 303 1.36 -24.29 -20.89
N ARG A 304 1.02 -24.29 -22.19
CA ARG A 304 -0.15 -23.60 -22.73
C ARG A 304 -1.45 -24.12 -22.13
N CYS A 305 -1.57 -25.44 -21.90
CA CYS A 305 -2.75 -26.02 -21.25
C CYS A 305 -2.90 -25.55 -19.79
N VAL A 306 -1.79 -25.52 -19.03
CA VAL A 306 -1.80 -25.05 -17.64
C VAL A 306 -2.09 -23.55 -17.56
N LEU A 307 -1.47 -22.75 -18.43
CA LEU A 307 -1.70 -21.31 -18.52
C LEU A 307 -3.15 -20.98 -18.91
N LEU A 308 -3.73 -21.70 -19.89
CA LEU A 308 -5.14 -21.57 -20.26
C LEU A 308 -6.05 -21.87 -19.07
N ALA A 309 -5.77 -22.95 -18.33
CA ALA A 309 -6.52 -23.28 -17.11
C ALA A 309 -6.41 -22.17 -16.05
N GLY A 310 -5.23 -21.57 -15.89
CA GLY A 310 -4.99 -20.41 -15.01
C GLY A 310 -5.85 -19.20 -15.39
N GLN A 311 -5.85 -18.79 -16.67
CA GLN A 311 -6.67 -17.69 -17.17
C GLN A 311 -8.16 -17.94 -16.96
N LEU A 312 -8.61 -19.14 -17.32
CA LEU A 312 -9.97 -19.61 -17.13
C LEU A 312 -10.38 -19.53 -15.65
N ASN A 313 -9.57 -20.08 -14.76
CA ASN A 313 -9.88 -20.09 -13.33
C ASN A 313 -9.86 -18.69 -12.71
N LEU A 314 -8.94 -17.82 -13.13
CA LEU A 314 -8.94 -16.40 -12.74
C LEU A 314 -10.23 -15.70 -13.17
N ALA A 315 -10.67 -15.89 -14.42
CA ALA A 315 -11.92 -15.30 -14.91
C ALA A 315 -13.11 -15.70 -14.02
N MET A 316 -13.27 -16.99 -13.71
CA MET A 316 -14.34 -17.45 -12.81
C MET A 316 -14.19 -16.92 -11.38
N THR A 317 -12.96 -16.86 -10.86
CA THR A 317 -12.70 -16.39 -9.50
C THR A 317 -13.02 -14.89 -9.37
N TYR A 318 -12.70 -14.09 -10.38
CA TYR A 318 -13.06 -12.67 -10.40
C TYR A 318 -14.57 -12.43 -10.56
N ILE A 319 -15.29 -13.28 -11.30
CA ILE A 319 -16.78 -13.25 -11.31
C ILE A 319 -17.32 -13.44 -9.89
N LYS A 320 -16.78 -14.41 -9.14
CA LYS A 320 -17.16 -14.66 -7.74
C LYS A 320 -16.81 -13.50 -6.79
N LEU A 321 -15.78 -12.74 -7.11
CA LEU A 321 -15.40 -11.51 -6.40
C LEU A 321 -16.14 -10.25 -6.89
N HIS A 322 -17.06 -10.39 -7.86
CA HIS A 322 -17.76 -9.28 -8.52
C HIS A 322 -16.84 -8.29 -9.25
N ASP A 323 -15.61 -8.70 -9.56
CA ASP A 323 -14.64 -7.92 -10.33
C ASP A 323 -14.74 -8.25 -11.83
N ASN A 324 -15.87 -7.85 -12.41
CA ASN A 324 -16.21 -8.20 -13.78
C ASN A 324 -15.22 -7.66 -14.84
N PRO A 325 -14.62 -6.46 -14.69
CA PRO A 325 -13.59 -5.99 -15.62
C PRO A 325 -12.40 -6.95 -15.70
N ARG A 326 -11.82 -7.35 -14.56
CA ARG A 326 -10.71 -8.32 -14.56
C ARG A 326 -11.15 -9.70 -15.04
N ALA A 327 -12.38 -10.12 -14.73
CA ALA A 327 -12.92 -11.37 -15.26
C ALA A 327 -13.00 -11.39 -16.78
N ARG A 328 -13.48 -10.29 -17.40
CA ARG A 328 -13.53 -10.11 -18.85
C ARG A 328 -12.13 -10.18 -19.45
N ASP A 329 -11.15 -9.49 -18.87
CA ASP A 329 -9.78 -9.47 -19.39
C ASP A 329 -9.15 -10.87 -19.40
N HIS A 330 -9.30 -11.63 -18.32
CA HIS A 330 -8.79 -13.00 -18.24
C HIS A 330 -9.53 -13.96 -19.18
N ALA A 331 -10.83 -13.81 -19.37
CA ALA A 331 -11.59 -14.60 -20.35
C ALA A 331 -11.18 -14.27 -21.79
N THR A 332 -10.90 -13.00 -22.10
CA THR A 332 -10.37 -12.59 -23.41
C THR A 332 -8.98 -13.18 -23.65
N LYS A 333 -8.07 -13.13 -22.66
CA LYS A 333 -6.76 -13.79 -22.76
C LYS A 333 -6.88 -15.30 -22.98
N ALA A 334 -7.85 -15.97 -22.35
CA ALA A 334 -8.12 -17.38 -22.61
C ALA A 334 -8.58 -17.62 -24.07
N LEU A 335 -9.37 -16.72 -24.66
CA LEU A 335 -9.80 -16.79 -26.05
C LEU A 335 -8.69 -16.49 -27.05
N GLU A 336 -7.74 -15.62 -26.71
CA GLU A 336 -6.51 -15.41 -27.50
C GLU A 336 -5.66 -16.70 -27.58
N MET A 337 -5.75 -17.54 -26.54
CA MET A 337 -5.06 -18.84 -26.49
C MET A 337 -5.86 -19.98 -27.12
N ASP A 338 -7.18 -19.94 -27.04
CA ASP A 338 -8.09 -20.97 -27.55
C ASP A 338 -9.40 -20.32 -28.00
N HIS A 339 -9.48 -20.02 -29.30
CA HIS A 339 -10.60 -19.28 -29.88
C HIS A 339 -11.93 -20.03 -29.81
N ASP A 340 -11.93 -21.35 -29.62
CA ASP A 340 -13.14 -22.17 -29.55
C ASP A 340 -13.49 -22.55 -28.10
N ASN A 341 -12.93 -21.83 -27.11
CA ASN A 341 -13.13 -22.17 -25.71
C ASN A 341 -14.50 -21.74 -25.18
N VAL A 342 -15.45 -22.69 -25.13
CA VAL A 342 -16.81 -22.47 -24.61
C VAL A 342 -16.83 -21.88 -23.20
N LYS A 343 -15.91 -22.30 -22.31
CA LYS A 343 -15.85 -21.77 -20.93
C LYS A 343 -15.42 -20.31 -20.90
N ALA A 344 -14.50 -19.91 -21.78
CA ALA A 344 -14.02 -18.53 -21.85
C ALA A 344 -15.12 -17.60 -22.36
N TYR A 345 -15.81 -17.94 -23.46
CA TYR A 345 -16.97 -17.18 -23.93
C TYR A 345 -18.06 -17.08 -22.86
N PHE A 346 -18.42 -18.20 -22.22
CA PHE A 346 -19.45 -18.19 -21.20
C PHE A 346 -19.11 -17.26 -20.03
N ARG A 347 -17.83 -17.27 -19.58
CA ARG A 347 -17.34 -16.42 -18.49
C ARG A 347 -17.26 -14.95 -18.91
N ARG A 348 -16.82 -14.66 -20.14
CA ARG A 348 -16.80 -13.30 -20.68
C ARG A 348 -18.21 -12.72 -20.81
N GLY A 349 -19.14 -13.53 -21.31
CA GLY A 349 -20.56 -13.18 -21.40
C GLY A 349 -21.17 -12.90 -20.01
N GLN A 350 -20.86 -13.73 -19.01
CA GLN A 350 -21.31 -13.49 -17.63
C GLN A 350 -20.74 -12.17 -17.06
N ALA A 351 -19.46 -11.90 -17.28
CA ALA A 351 -18.83 -10.65 -16.85
C ALA A 351 -19.46 -9.43 -17.54
N ASN A 352 -19.66 -9.48 -18.86
CA ASN A 352 -20.32 -8.42 -19.64
C ASN A 352 -21.75 -8.17 -19.15
N LEU A 353 -22.53 -9.23 -18.92
CA LEU A 353 -23.89 -9.11 -18.41
C LEU A 353 -23.93 -8.45 -17.03
N ASN A 354 -23.01 -8.85 -16.13
CA ASN A 354 -22.88 -8.24 -14.80
C ASN A 354 -22.45 -6.76 -14.85
N MET A 355 -21.79 -6.33 -15.93
CA MET A 355 -21.45 -4.92 -16.19
C MET A 355 -22.56 -4.14 -16.89
N GLY A 356 -23.70 -4.77 -17.19
CA GLY A 356 -24.81 -4.16 -17.93
C GLY A 356 -24.61 -4.13 -19.45
N GLU A 357 -23.55 -4.77 -19.98
CA GLU A 357 -23.25 -4.85 -21.40
C GLU A 357 -24.00 -6.02 -22.06
N ALA A 358 -25.34 -6.01 -21.98
CA ALA A 358 -26.18 -7.15 -22.36
C ALA A 358 -26.03 -7.56 -23.84
N GLU A 359 -25.80 -6.61 -24.75
CA GLU A 359 -25.59 -6.90 -26.18
C GLU A 359 -24.25 -7.61 -26.43
N HIS A 360 -23.19 -7.28 -25.68
CA HIS A 360 -21.90 -7.99 -25.76
C HIS A 360 -22.02 -9.39 -25.16
N ALA A 361 -22.75 -9.52 -24.05
CA ALA A 361 -23.02 -10.81 -23.41
C ALA A 361 -23.84 -11.73 -24.31
N GLU A 362 -24.87 -11.21 -25.00
CA GLU A 362 -25.68 -11.95 -25.97
C GLU A 362 -24.82 -12.59 -27.05
N LYS A 363 -23.87 -11.83 -27.64
CA LYS A 363 -22.93 -12.35 -28.64
C LYS A 363 -22.08 -13.49 -28.09
N ASP A 364 -21.52 -13.34 -26.89
CA ASP A 364 -20.69 -14.37 -26.26
C ASP A 364 -21.49 -15.66 -25.97
N PHE A 365 -22.74 -15.54 -25.48
CA PHE A 365 -23.58 -16.71 -25.23
C PHE A 365 -24.10 -17.36 -26.51
N GLN A 366 -24.30 -16.60 -27.58
CA GLN A 366 -24.63 -17.16 -28.88
C GLN A 366 -23.47 -18.03 -29.40
N VAL A 367 -22.23 -17.52 -29.33
CA VAL A 367 -21.04 -18.31 -29.71
C VAL A 367 -20.91 -19.58 -28.86
N CYS A 368 -21.25 -19.53 -27.56
CA CYS A 368 -21.29 -20.73 -26.73
C CYS A 368 -22.25 -21.80 -27.26
N LEU A 369 -23.42 -21.41 -27.78
CA LEU A 369 -24.42 -22.33 -28.33
C LEU A 369 -24.05 -22.81 -29.74
N ASP A 370 -23.36 -21.97 -30.51
CA ASP A 370 -22.84 -22.35 -31.83
C ASP A 370 -21.76 -23.44 -31.69
N LEU A 371 -20.91 -23.36 -30.64
CA LEU A 371 -19.88 -24.35 -30.32
C LEU A 371 -20.42 -25.56 -29.53
N ASP A 372 -21.37 -25.35 -28.62
CA ASP A 372 -22.02 -26.41 -27.83
C ASP A 372 -23.54 -26.15 -27.70
N GLN A 373 -24.30 -26.72 -28.63
CA GLN A 373 -25.76 -26.58 -28.71
C GLN A 373 -26.50 -27.13 -27.47
N ASN A 374 -25.87 -28.04 -26.71
CA ASN A 374 -26.46 -28.65 -25.53
C ASN A 374 -26.22 -27.85 -24.25
N ASN A 375 -25.50 -26.73 -24.32
CA ASN A 375 -25.22 -25.88 -23.18
C ASN A 375 -26.49 -25.17 -22.66
N LYS A 376 -27.16 -25.82 -21.69
CA LYS A 376 -28.38 -25.29 -21.05
C LYS A 376 -28.15 -23.96 -20.33
N ALA A 377 -26.97 -23.77 -19.73
CA ALA A 377 -26.64 -22.55 -19.02
C ALA A 377 -26.51 -21.37 -19.99
N ALA A 378 -25.84 -21.56 -21.14
CA ALA A 378 -25.72 -20.52 -22.17
C ALA A 378 -27.08 -20.12 -22.73
N ARG A 379 -27.97 -21.09 -23.00
CA ARG A 379 -29.34 -20.83 -23.46
C ARG A 379 -30.13 -19.99 -22.45
N HIS A 380 -30.04 -20.31 -21.16
CA HIS A 380 -30.70 -19.53 -20.12
C HIS A 380 -30.14 -18.10 -20.04
N GLN A 381 -28.82 -17.93 -20.04
CA GLN A 381 -28.21 -16.60 -20.00
C GLN A 381 -28.55 -15.76 -21.25
N LEU A 382 -28.59 -16.38 -22.43
CA LEU A 382 -29.01 -15.71 -23.67
C LEU A 382 -30.43 -15.16 -23.58
N GLN A 383 -31.36 -15.94 -23.01
CA GLN A 383 -32.72 -15.47 -22.74
C GLN A 383 -32.74 -14.27 -21.79
N MET A 384 -31.91 -14.30 -20.74
CA MET A 384 -31.78 -13.18 -19.80
C MET A 384 -31.23 -11.92 -20.48
N CYS A 385 -30.23 -12.04 -21.36
CA CYS A 385 -29.74 -10.92 -22.17
C CYS A 385 -30.87 -10.31 -23.01
N GLY A 386 -31.65 -11.14 -23.72
CA GLY A 386 -32.76 -10.68 -24.55
C GLY A 386 -33.84 -9.93 -23.75
N LEU A 387 -34.16 -10.40 -22.54
CA LEU A 387 -35.07 -9.67 -21.63
C LEU A 387 -34.48 -8.33 -21.20
N LYS A 388 -33.19 -8.32 -20.85
CA LYS A 388 -32.50 -7.13 -20.37
C LYS A 388 -32.41 -6.04 -21.46
N ILE A 389 -32.04 -6.43 -22.67
CA ILE A 389 -31.98 -5.53 -23.84
C ILE A 389 -33.37 -4.92 -24.13
N LYS A 390 -34.44 -5.71 -24.03
CA LYS A 390 -35.82 -5.18 -24.20
C LYS A 390 -36.17 -4.17 -23.10
N GLU A 391 -35.84 -4.50 -21.86
CA GLU A 391 -36.06 -3.60 -20.71
C GLU A 391 -35.33 -2.27 -20.89
N ASP A 392 -34.05 -2.32 -21.28
CA ASP A 392 -33.21 -1.14 -21.44
C ASP A 392 -33.71 -0.26 -22.61
N LYS A 393 -34.09 -0.87 -23.74
CA LYS A 393 -34.73 -0.15 -24.86
C LYS A 393 -36.05 0.51 -24.48
N MET A 394 -36.85 -0.13 -23.61
CA MET A 394 -38.10 0.47 -23.11
C MET A 394 -37.81 1.68 -22.22
N LYS A 395 -36.84 1.57 -21.30
CA LYS A 395 -36.42 2.68 -20.43
C LYS A 395 -35.86 3.85 -21.24
N GLU A 396 -35.02 3.55 -22.22
CA GLU A 396 -34.45 4.53 -23.14
C GLU A 396 -35.56 5.28 -23.90
N LYS A 397 -36.53 4.56 -24.47
CA LYS A 397 -37.68 5.15 -25.15
C LYS A 397 -38.49 6.07 -24.23
N GLN A 398 -38.74 5.64 -22.99
CA GLN A 398 -39.47 6.46 -22.00
C GLN A 398 -38.67 7.72 -21.62
N LEU A 399 -37.37 7.59 -21.39
CA LEU A 399 -36.49 8.68 -21.01
C LEU A 399 -36.42 9.74 -22.12
N TYR A 400 -36.13 9.33 -23.36
CA TYR A 400 -36.08 10.27 -24.49
C TYR A 400 -37.44 10.87 -24.80
N GLY A 401 -38.52 10.07 -24.78
CA GLY A 401 -39.88 10.58 -24.96
C GLY A 401 -40.24 11.68 -23.95
N GLY A 402 -39.95 11.45 -22.66
CA GLY A 402 -40.16 12.45 -21.62
C GLY A 402 -39.27 13.69 -21.76
N MET A 403 -38.03 13.54 -22.24
CA MET A 403 -37.16 14.68 -22.55
C MET A 403 -37.69 15.51 -23.73
N PHE A 404 -38.16 14.87 -24.80
CA PHE A 404 -38.81 15.56 -25.93
C PHE A 404 -40.03 16.36 -25.48
N ASP A 405 -40.92 15.77 -24.67
CA ASP A 405 -42.09 16.46 -24.12
C ASP A 405 -41.69 17.66 -23.25
N LYS A 406 -40.64 17.52 -22.44
CA LYS A 406 -40.12 18.60 -21.59
C LYS A 406 -39.57 19.76 -22.43
N PHE A 407 -38.76 19.46 -23.46
CA PHE A 407 -38.22 20.50 -24.34
C PHE A 407 -39.32 21.18 -25.15
N ALA A 408 -40.31 20.42 -25.66
CA ALA A 408 -41.46 21.00 -26.35
C ALA A 408 -42.30 21.93 -25.45
N ARG A 409 -42.44 21.62 -24.15
CA ARG A 409 -43.09 22.52 -23.18
C ARG A 409 -42.27 23.78 -22.95
N GLN A 410 -40.96 23.66 -22.77
CA GLN A 410 -40.07 24.82 -22.58
C GLN A 410 -40.06 25.74 -23.80
N ASP A 411 -40.08 25.20 -25.01
CA ASP A 411 -40.14 26.00 -26.24
C ASP A 411 -41.47 26.74 -26.35
N LYS A 412 -42.60 26.07 -26.05
CA LYS A 412 -43.91 26.74 -25.95
C LYS A 412 -43.93 27.84 -24.89
N GLU A 413 -43.41 27.59 -23.70
CA GLU A 413 -43.33 28.58 -22.63
C GLU A 413 -42.49 29.80 -23.04
N LYS A 414 -41.37 29.59 -23.74
CA LYS A 414 -40.54 30.67 -24.29
C LYS A 414 -41.28 31.47 -25.34
N GLU A 415 -41.91 30.81 -26.32
CA GLU A 415 -42.70 31.47 -27.37
C GLU A 415 -43.84 32.30 -26.77
N GLU A 416 -44.56 31.76 -25.78
CA GLU A 416 -45.60 32.49 -25.06
C GLU A 416 -45.02 33.70 -24.31
N SER A 417 -43.84 33.57 -23.70
CA SER A 417 -43.16 34.67 -23.02
C SER A 417 -42.75 35.78 -23.99
N GLU A 418 -42.25 35.43 -25.18
CA GLU A 418 -41.86 36.38 -26.22
C GLU A 418 -43.08 37.08 -26.81
N LEU A 419 -44.18 36.35 -27.01
CA LEU A 419 -45.44 36.91 -27.48
C LEU A 419 -46.03 37.92 -26.48
N ARG A 420 -45.96 37.61 -25.17
CA ARG A 420 -46.35 38.54 -24.10
C ARG A 420 -45.47 39.80 -24.11
N ARG A 421 -44.14 39.65 -24.18
CA ARG A 421 -43.21 40.78 -24.32
C ARG A 421 -43.52 41.65 -25.54
N ARG A 422 -43.81 41.05 -26.71
CA ARG A 422 -44.19 41.80 -27.92
C ARG A 422 -45.51 42.56 -27.77
N LYS A 423 -46.52 41.97 -27.10
CA LYS A 423 -47.79 42.65 -26.82
C LYS A 423 -47.63 43.82 -25.84
N ASP A 424 -46.80 43.67 -24.81
CA ASP A 424 -46.51 44.76 -23.86
C ASP A 424 -45.77 45.93 -24.51
N VAL A 425 -44.83 45.66 -25.44
CA VAL A 425 -44.16 46.71 -26.23
C VAL A 425 -45.14 47.46 -27.14
N MET A 426 -46.08 46.75 -27.78
CA MET A 426 -47.14 47.36 -28.61
C MET A 426 -48.14 48.18 -27.77
N ALA A 427 -48.50 47.73 -26.58
CA ALA A 427 -49.35 48.47 -25.64
C ALA A 427 -48.67 49.73 -25.08
N GLY A 428 -47.36 49.67 -24.81
CA GLY A 428 -46.56 50.83 -24.37
C GLY A 428 -46.37 51.91 -25.44
N THR A 429 -46.50 51.57 -26.72
CA THR A 429 -46.30 52.52 -27.84
C THR A 429 -47.56 53.37 -28.14
N LEU A 430 -48.75 52.94 -27.69
CA LEU A 430 -50.02 53.66 -27.89
C LEU A 430 -50.48 54.49 -26.68
N GLY A 431 -49.70 54.52 -25.59
CA GLY A 431 -50.14 55.05 -24.30
C GLY A 431 -49.19 56.06 -23.66
N SER A 432 -48.64 57.04 -24.39
CA SER A 432 -47.99 58.20 -23.75
C SER A 432 -47.87 59.43 -24.67
N GLY A 433 -49.01 60.05 -24.97
CA GLY A 433 -49.06 61.44 -25.46
C GLY A 433 -49.38 62.38 -24.29
N GLY A 434 -48.38 62.97 -23.63
CA GLY A 434 -48.66 63.84 -22.49
C GLY A 434 -47.45 64.46 -21.79
N ARG A 435 -46.84 65.45 -22.44
CA ARG A 435 -46.12 66.63 -21.89
C ARG A 435 -45.04 66.41 -20.79
N ARG A 436 -43.79 66.62 -21.21
CA ARG A 436 -42.66 67.01 -20.36
C ARG A 436 -42.90 68.36 -19.67
N PRO A 437 -42.18 68.64 -18.57
CA PRO A 437 -41.33 69.82 -18.58
C PRO A 437 -39.86 69.52 -18.25
N ARG A 438 -39.03 70.41 -18.80
CA ARG A 438 -37.56 70.43 -18.85
C ARG A 438 -36.91 70.69 -17.49
N ARG A 439 -35.69 70.16 -17.31
CA ARG A 439 -34.46 70.87 -16.83
C ARG A 439 -33.28 69.88 -16.94
N SER A 440 -32.39 70.06 -17.91
CA SER A 440 -31.14 70.86 -17.89
C SER A 440 -29.97 70.12 -17.23
N GLY A 441 -29.02 69.66 -18.06
CA GLY A 441 -27.72 69.13 -17.62
C GLY A 441 -27.09 68.17 -18.66
N THR A 442 -26.35 68.71 -19.62
CA THR A 442 -25.37 68.01 -20.48
C THR A 442 -24.01 67.89 -19.75
N PRO A 443 -22.96 67.23 -20.29
CA PRO A 443 -22.81 65.80 -20.56
C PRO A 443 -21.41 65.27 -20.10
N VAL A 444 -21.22 64.01 -19.69
CA VAL A 444 -19.88 63.38 -19.81
C VAL A 444 -19.98 61.89 -20.11
N ASN A 445 -19.06 61.50 -20.99
CA ASN A 445 -18.91 60.30 -21.78
C ASN A 445 -18.47 59.06 -20.97
N VAL A 446 -19.07 57.94 -21.36
CA VAL A 446 -18.50 56.60 -21.62
C VAL A 446 -16.96 56.54 -21.62
N ASN A 447 -16.39 55.57 -20.89
CA ASN A 447 -15.48 54.61 -21.51
C ASN A 447 -15.35 53.29 -20.74
N TYR A 448 -15.47 52.21 -21.51
CA TYR A 448 -15.10 50.83 -21.21
C TYR A 448 -13.60 50.73 -20.87
N PRO A 449 -13.18 49.62 -20.25
CA PRO A 449 -12.45 48.66 -21.08
C PRO A 449 -12.81 47.19 -20.79
N ASN A 450 -12.67 46.40 -21.86
CA ASN A 450 -12.40 44.97 -22.00
C ASN A 450 -12.56 44.05 -20.79
#